data_AF-A0A1G0M4Y7-F1
#
_entry.id   AF-A0A1G0M4Y7-F1
#
_cell.length_a   1.000
_cell.length_b   1.000
_cell.length_c   1.000
_cell.angle_alpha   90.00
_cell.angle_beta   90.00
_cell.angle_gamma   90.00
#
_symmetry.space_group_name_H-M   'P 1'
#
loop_
_entity.id
_entity.type
_entity.pdbx_description
1 polymer ?
#
loop_
_entity_poly.entity_id
_entity_poly.type
_entity_poly.pdbx_seq_one_letter_code
_entity_poly.pdbx_strand_id
1 'polypeptide(L)'
;MIEKLGAGVQPKADIFGLVHPMYSLTLGDYEEYGYKHTDKKTGNVTEIVITPSADFGRATIDDRDLLIYVMTLVKVRYDKESYEENSREPKPISFEAHDFFKYIDAKGTKRFEMLELTLKRLKDTKYTINTCVEGEVISCSTQPFTLLSQADFNNKRSGQGSRNNTTVTITLNEWLHKAIITSQLLQLHPDYFKLRPFEKRTYELARKFCGSQGTVLMGLDKMVAYFGSKQPKRHIKAELKIIATRQPLPEYDIKLESGKNNSTNIRFMRPRNKKSLIYETMPVKENIVPATENGQEICYEDLFVDDDPWEALDK
;
A
#
# COMPACT_ATOMS: atom_id res chain seq x y z
N MET A 1 -0.21 -26.00 5.56
CA MET A 1 -1.68 -25.98 5.30
C MET A 1 -1.92 -25.01 4.14
N ILE A 2 -2.83 -25.31 3.21
CA ILE A 2 -3.20 -24.37 2.14
C ILE A 2 -4.32 -23.48 2.66
N GLU A 3 -4.09 -22.17 2.72
CA GLU A 3 -5.06 -21.19 3.17
C GLU A 3 -5.95 -20.69 2.02
N LYS A 4 -7.21 -20.40 2.34
CA LYS A 4 -8.22 -19.90 1.38
C LYS A 4 -9.10 -18.84 2.04
N LEU A 5 -9.44 -17.79 1.30
CA LEU A 5 -10.43 -16.81 1.75
C LEU A 5 -11.85 -17.31 1.47
N GLY A 6 -12.74 -17.10 2.43
CA GLY A 6 -14.17 -17.34 2.26
C GLY A 6 -14.81 -16.35 1.28
N ALA A 7 -15.97 -16.70 0.76
CA ALA A 7 -16.75 -15.77 -0.07
C ALA A 7 -17.14 -14.51 0.74
N GLY A 8 -17.03 -13.33 0.11
CA GLY A 8 -17.42 -12.06 0.72
C GLY A 8 -16.40 -11.47 1.71
N VAL A 9 -15.26 -12.13 1.95
CA VAL A 9 -14.18 -11.53 2.74
C VAL A 9 -13.66 -10.29 2.02
N GLN A 10 -13.52 -9.22 2.80
CA GLN A 10 -13.18 -7.91 2.28
C GLN A 10 -11.66 -7.70 2.31
N PRO A 11 -11.09 -7.03 1.30
CA PRO A 11 -9.65 -6.76 1.26
C PRO A 11 -9.21 -5.88 2.42
N LYS A 12 -8.06 -6.19 3.02
CA LYS A 12 -7.43 -5.40 4.09
C LYS A 12 -6.02 -4.99 3.68
N ALA A 13 -5.72 -3.71 3.81
CA ALA A 13 -4.44 -3.11 3.44
C ALA A 13 -3.85 -2.33 4.62
N ASP A 14 -2.52 -2.26 4.73
CA ASP A 14 -1.84 -1.50 5.77
C ASP A 14 -2.06 0.01 5.61
N ILE A 15 -2.22 0.71 6.74
CA ILE A 15 -2.45 2.16 6.76
C ILE A 15 -1.25 2.93 6.20
N PHE A 16 -0.02 2.48 6.47
CA PHE A 16 1.19 3.20 6.10
C PHE A 16 1.36 3.26 4.57
N GLY A 17 1.24 2.15 3.87
CA GLY A 17 1.29 2.07 2.40
C GLY A 17 0.11 2.75 1.70
N LEU A 18 -1.02 2.94 2.39
CA LEU A 18 -2.12 3.77 1.88
C LEU A 18 -1.76 5.27 1.86
N VAL A 19 -0.96 5.73 2.83
CA VAL A 19 -0.51 7.13 2.91
C VAL A 19 0.72 7.34 2.04
N HIS A 20 1.75 6.53 2.24
CA HIS A 20 3.08 6.78 1.72
C HIS A 20 3.31 6.08 0.38
N PRO A 21 4.06 6.71 -0.54
CA PRO A 21 4.29 6.14 -1.87
C PRO A 21 5.31 5.01 -1.83
N MET A 22 4.84 3.82 -1.44
CA MET A 22 5.68 2.60 -1.32
C MET A 22 5.88 1.89 -2.66
N TYR A 23 5.03 2.14 -3.65
CA TYR A 23 5.03 1.40 -4.91
C TYR A 23 5.10 2.34 -6.10
N SER A 24 5.72 1.86 -7.19
CA SER A 24 5.68 2.58 -8.46
C SER A 24 4.30 2.47 -9.12
N LEU A 25 3.92 3.50 -9.89
CA LEU A 25 2.67 3.49 -10.68
C LEU A 25 2.84 2.85 -12.06
N THR A 26 4.09 2.55 -12.45
CA THR A 26 4.44 2.00 -13.75
C THR A 26 5.50 0.91 -13.59
N LEU A 27 5.51 -0.05 -14.52
CA LEU A 27 6.60 -1.02 -14.63
C LEU A 27 7.87 -0.33 -15.15
N GLY A 28 9.04 -0.93 -14.87
CA GLY A 28 10.33 -0.45 -15.38
C GLY A 28 10.89 0.76 -14.62
N ASP A 29 10.49 0.94 -13.36
CA ASP A 29 11.06 1.96 -12.48
C ASP A 29 12.33 1.40 -11.81
N TYR A 30 13.49 1.68 -12.42
CA TYR A 30 14.80 1.19 -11.97
C TYR A 30 15.59 2.22 -11.17
N GLU A 31 15.07 3.43 -11.05
CA GLU A 31 15.74 4.52 -10.35
C GLU A 31 15.39 4.51 -8.87
N GLU A 32 16.38 4.82 -8.04
CA GLU A 32 16.13 5.06 -6.62
C GLU A 32 15.09 6.17 -6.41
N TYR A 33 14.29 5.99 -5.37
CA TYR A 33 13.21 6.89 -5.01
C TYR A 33 13.28 7.26 -3.54
N GLY A 34 13.35 8.56 -3.26
CA GLY A 34 13.26 9.12 -1.91
C GLY A 34 11.92 9.84 -1.68
N TYR A 35 11.43 9.76 -0.46
CA TYR A 35 10.24 10.47 0.00
C TYR A 35 10.45 10.92 1.45
N LYS A 36 10.12 12.18 1.75
CA LYS A 36 10.17 12.74 3.10
C LYS A 36 8.84 13.39 3.41
N HIS A 37 8.36 13.17 4.63
CA HIS A 37 7.12 13.75 5.09
C HIS A 37 7.19 14.11 6.55
N THR A 38 6.77 15.33 6.87
CA THR A 38 6.62 15.79 8.24
C THR A 38 5.13 15.91 8.58
N ASP A 39 4.72 15.22 9.64
CA ASP A 39 3.42 15.44 10.26
C ASP A 39 3.49 16.67 11.16
N LYS A 40 2.89 17.80 10.76
CA LYS A 40 2.92 19.01 11.60
C LYS A 40 2.20 18.88 12.93
N LYS A 41 1.25 17.94 13.07
CA LYS A 41 0.52 17.81 14.34
C LYS A 41 1.40 17.21 15.42
N THR A 42 2.26 16.28 15.03
CA THR A 42 3.09 15.49 15.95
C THR A 42 4.57 15.87 15.86
N GLY A 43 4.98 16.62 14.84
CA GLY A 43 6.38 16.88 14.52
C GLY A 43 7.11 15.69 13.90
N ASN A 44 6.42 14.55 13.75
CA ASN A 44 7.06 13.30 13.33
C ASN A 44 7.52 13.38 11.88
N VAL A 45 8.73 12.92 11.62
CA VAL A 45 9.32 12.88 10.27
C VAL A 45 9.39 11.43 9.82
N THR A 46 8.86 11.17 8.62
CA THR A 46 8.97 9.87 7.93
C THR A 46 9.79 10.05 6.67
N GLU A 47 10.93 9.37 6.60
CA GLU A 47 11.79 9.29 5.41
C GLU A 47 11.77 7.87 4.87
N ILE A 48 11.59 7.75 3.57
CA ILE A 48 11.51 6.47 2.87
C ILE A 48 12.47 6.54 1.69
N VAL A 49 13.36 5.56 1.61
CA VAL A 49 14.23 5.32 0.47
C VAL A 49 13.90 3.95 -0.09
N ILE A 50 13.72 3.89 -1.40
CA ILE A 50 13.32 2.67 -2.09
C ILE A 50 14.33 2.41 -3.19
N THR A 51 15.06 1.32 -3.03
CA THR A 51 16.05 0.84 -4.00
C THR A 51 15.41 -0.27 -4.83
N PRO A 52 15.16 -0.05 -6.14
CA PRO A 52 14.59 -1.04 -7.04
C PRO A 52 15.46 -2.28 -7.24
N SER A 53 14.86 -3.37 -7.72
CA SER A 53 15.63 -4.48 -8.27
C SER A 53 16.30 -4.06 -9.57
N ALA A 54 17.58 -4.40 -9.75
CA ALA A 54 18.31 -4.15 -11.00
C ALA A 54 17.68 -4.87 -12.20
N ASP A 55 17.12 -6.06 -11.98
CA ASP A 55 16.55 -6.89 -13.05
C ASP A 55 15.06 -6.58 -13.28
N PHE A 56 14.31 -6.37 -12.21
CA PHE A 56 12.84 -6.31 -12.27
C PHE A 56 12.24 -4.93 -12.03
N GLY A 57 13.06 -3.96 -11.64
CA GLY A 57 12.61 -2.64 -11.20
C GLY A 57 11.87 -2.70 -9.86
N ARG A 58 11.26 -1.58 -9.50
CA ARG A 58 10.54 -1.38 -8.25
C ARG A 58 9.20 -2.12 -8.27
N ALA A 59 8.80 -2.65 -7.12
CA ALA A 59 7.45 -3.16 -6.93
C ALA A 59 6.39 -2.09 -7.26
N THR A 60 5.39 -2.51 -8.04
CA THR A 60 4.33 -1.64 -8.53
C THR A 60 3.08 -1.72 -7.65
N ILE A 61 2.20 -0.73 -7.78
CA ILE A 61 0.92 -0.73 -7.06
C ILE A 61 0.03 -1.92 -7.44
N ASP A 62 0.22 -2.51 -8.62
CA ASP A 62 -0.47 -3.76 -8.99
C ASP A 62 0.12 -4.98 -8.27
N ASP A 63 1.44 -4.98 -7.99
CA ASP A 63 2.06 -6.03 -7.18
C ASP A 63 1.51 -6.03 -5.75
N ARG A 64 1.13 -4.85 -5.24
CA ARG A 64 0.49 -4.69 -3.93
C ARG A 64 -0.80 -5.51 -3.79
N ASP A 65 -1.49 -5.82 -4.88
CA ASP A 65 -2.70 -6.66 -4.83
C ASP A 65 -2.43 -8.02 -4.16
N LEU A 66 -1.23 -8.58 -4.39
CA LEU A 66 -0.78 -9.80 -3.73
C LEU A 66 -0.58 -9.59 -2.22
N LEU A 67 0.03 -8.47 -1.82
CA LEU A 67 0.21 -8.15 -0.40
C LEU A 67 -1.14 -7.97 0.29
N ILE A 68 -2.08 -7.25 -0.32
CA ILE A 68 -3.45 -7.07 0.21
C ILE A 68 -4.13 -8.43 0.41
N TYR A 69 -4.01 -9.34 -0.56
CA TYR A 69 -4.56 -10.69 -0.45
C TYR A 69 -3.94 -11.47 0.72
N VAL A 70 -2.60 -11.49 0.81
CA VAL A 70 -1.88 -12.21 1.87
C VAL A 70 -2.19 -11.62 3.25
N MET A 71 -2.14 -10.30 3.40
CA MET A 71 -2.52 -9.62 4.66
C MET A 71 -3.95 -9.94 5.08
N THR A 72 -4.87 -10.05 4.12
CA THR A 72 -6.25 -10.45 4.39
C THR A 72 -6.34 -11.90 4.89
N LEU A 73 -5.60 -12.84 4.26
CA LEU A 73 -5.50 -14.23 4.73
C LEU A 73 -4.98 -14.30 6.17
N VAL A 74 -3.84 -13.63 6.42
CA VAL A 74 -3.19 -13.58 7.73
C VAL A 74 -4.17 -13.07 8.79
N LYS A 75 -4.88 -11.96 8.51
CA LYS A 75 -5.84 -11.38 9.45
C LYS A 75 -7.03 -12.30 9.73
N VAL A 76 -7.57 -12.97 8.71
CA VAL A 76 -8.67 -13.93 8.88
C VAL A 76 -8.23 -15.13 9.71
N ARG A 77 -7.00 -15.64 9.50
CA ARG A 77 -6.42 -16.69 10.33
C ARG A 77 -6.31 -16.24 11.80
N TYR A 78 -5.76 -15.04 12.01
CA TYR A 78 -5.64 -14.45 13.35
C TYR A 78 -6.98 -14.30 14.08
N ASP A 79 -8.01 -13.87 13.38
CA ASP A 79 -9.34 -13.66 13.97
C ASP A 79 -10.04 -14.98 14.32
N LYS A 80 -9.63 -16.12 13.74
CA LYS A 80 -10.21 -17.45 13.99
C LYS A 80 -9.50 -18.24 15.08
N GLU A 81 -8.19 -18.14 15.17
CA GLU A 81 -7.36 -19.03 16.01
C GLU A 81 -7.27 -18.58 17.47
N SER A 82 -8.08 -17.60 17.92
CA SER A 82 -8.12 -17.05 19.29
C SER A 82 -6.72 -16.79 19.86
N TYR A 83 -6.20 -15.57 19.66
CA TYR A 83 -4.87 -15.09 20.09
C TYR A 83 -4.21 -15.88 21.25
N GLU A 84 -3.56 -17.00 20.92
CA GLU A 84 -2.61 -17.64 21.81
C GLU A 84 -1.21 -17.15 21.43
N GLU A 85 -0.38 -16.99 22.47
CA GLU A 85 0.92 -16.32 22.60
C GLU A 85 2.01 -16.63 21.53
N ASN A 86 1.71 -17.49 20.56
CA ASN A 86 2.60 -18.12 19.58
C ASN A 86 2.75 -17.39 18.23
N SER A 87 2.57 -16.07 18.15
CA SER A 87 2.49 -15.41 16.82
C SER A 87 3.12 -14.04 16.66
N ARG A 88 4.10 -13.68 17.50
CA ARG A 88 4.87 -12.44 17.34
C ARG A 88 5.72 -12.44 16.06
N GLU A 89 6.08 -13.61 15.55
CA GLU A 89 6.90 -13.75 14.35
C GLU A 89 6.06 -14.05 13.10
N PRO A 90 6.49 -13.54 11.92
CA PRO A 90 5.87 -13.88 10.65
C PRO A 90 6.01 -15.37 10.33
N LYS A 91 4.87 -16.04 10.08
CA LYS A 91 4.84 -17.44 9.64
C LYS A 91 4.58 -17.52 8.14
N PRO A 92 5.19 -18.51 7.43
CA PRO A 92 4.88 -18.76 6.03
C PRO A 92 3.39 -19.07 5.83
N ILE A 93 2.84 -18.57 4.72
CA ILE A 93 1.47 -18.79 4.29
C ILE A 93 1.50 -19.35 2.88
N SER A 94 0.84 -20.49 2.70
CA SER A 94 0.70 -21.14 1.40
C SER A 94 -0.72 -21.03 0.90
N PHE A 95 -0.92 -20.65 -0.36
CA PHE A 95 -2.23 -20.61 -1.01
C PHE A 95 -2.13 -21.05 -2.48
N GLU A 96 -3.25 -21.43 -3.07
CA GLU A 96 -3.31 -21.76 -4.51
C GLU A 96 -3.40 -20.47 -5.33
N ALA A 97 -2.56 -20.34 -6.36
CA ALA A 97 -2.55 -19.15 -7.23
C ALA A 97 -3.92 -18.90 -7.87
N HIS A 98 -4.67 -19.97 -8.15
CA HIS A 98 -6.03 -19.86 -8.69
C HIS A 98 -7.00 -19.14 -7.73
N ASP A 99 -6.87 -19.35 -6.42
CA ASP A 99 -7.72 -18.68 -5.42
C ASP A 99 -7.39 -17.19 -5.35
N PHE A 100 -6.10 -16.83 -5.43
CA PHE A 100 -5.66 -15.44 -5.56
C PHE A 100 -6.26 -14.79 -6.82
N PHE A 101 -6.11 -15.41 -7.99
CA PHE A 101 -6.65 -14.84 -9.23
C PHE A 101 -8.16 -14.68 -9.21
N LYS A 102 -8.88 -15.62 -8.58
CA LYS A 102 -10.33 -15.51 -8.40
C LYS A 102 -10.68 -14.34 -7.48
N TYR A 103 -9.91 -14.13 -6.41
CA TYR A 103 -10.15 -13.07 -5.45
C TYR A 103 -10.00 -11.66 -6.06
N ILE A 104 -8.99 -11.46 -6.90
CA ILE A 104 -8.72 -10.17 -7.57
C ILE A 104 -9.39 -10.02 -8.94
N ASP A 105 -10.25 -10.96 -9.36
CA ASP A 105 -10.84 -11.05 -10.71
C ASP A 105 -9.80 -10.98 -11.85
N ALA A 106 -8.61 -11.57 -11.65
CA ALA A 106 -7.52 -11.56 -12.63
C ALA A 106 -7.78 -12.52 -13.81
N LYS A 107 -7.81 -11.95 -15.01
CA LYS A 107 -8.06 -12.62 -16.28
C LYS A 107 -6.79 -12.68 -17.13
N GLY A 108 -6.82 -13.53 -18.16
CA GLY A 108 -5.73 -13.66 -19.12
C GLY A 108 -4.84 -14.88 -18.91
N THR A 109 -4.15 -15.28 -19.97
CA THR A 109 -3.33 -16.50 -20.04
C THR A 109 -1.98 -16.35 -19.35
N LYS A 110 -1.40 -15.13 -19.34
CA LYS A 110 -0.08 -14.83 -18.76
C LYS A 110 -0.08 -14.56 -17.25
N ARG A 111 -1.23 -14.66 -16.57
CA ARG A 111 -1.37 -14.30 -15.14
C ARG A 111 -0.42 -15.05 -14.20
N PHE A 112 -0.04 -16.29 -14.53
CA PHE A 112 0.93 -17.07 -13.74
C PHE A 112 2.35 -16.52 -13.90
N GLU A 113 2.77 -16.20 -15.12
CA GLU A 113 4.07 -15.55 -15.39
C GLU A 113 4.15 -14.18 -14.71
N MET A 114 3.06 -13.41 -14.77
CA MET A 114 2.96 -12.11 -14.10
C MET A 114 3.05 -12.24 -12.59
N LEU A 115 2.40 -13.25 -11.99
CA LEU A 115 2.49 -13.52 -10.55
C LEU A 115 3.92 -13.88 -10.13
N GLU A 116 4.64 -14.65 -10.94
CA GLU A 116 6.06 -14.96 -10.67
C GLU A 116 6.91 -13.68 -10.69
N LEU A 117 6.69 -12.79 -11.67
CA LEU A 117 7.37 -11.49 -11.73
C LEU A 117 6.98 -10.56 -10.57
N THR A 118 5.72 -10.59 -10.14
CA THR A 118 5.24 -9.86 -8.95
C THR A 118 5.98 -10.30 -7.69
N LEU A 119 6.14 -11.61 -7.50
CA LEU A 119 6.91 -12.15 -6.36
C LEU A 119 8.37 -11.67 -6.40
N LYS A 120 9.02 -11.70 -7.57
CA LYS A 120 10.39 -11.22 -7.74
C LYS A 120 10.52 -9.73 -7.42
N ARG A 121 9.65 -8.87 -7.96
CA ARG A 121 9.65 -7.43 -7.64
C ARG A 121 9.44 -7.15 -6.15
N LEU A 122 8.48 -7.83 -5.51
CA LEU A 122 8.19 -7.63 -4.08
C LEU A 122 9.31 -8.14 -3.15
N LYS A 123 9.99 -9.22 -3.55
CA LYS A 123 11.13 -9.78 -2.83
C LYS A 123 12.39 -8.95 -2.99
N ASP A 124 12.60 -8.36 -4.16
CA ASP A 124 13.88 -7.72 -4.50
C ASP A 124 13.86 -6.17 -4.40
N THR A 125 12.69 -5.56 -4.17
CA THR A 125 12.61 -4.12 -3.85
C THR A 125 12.99 -3.92 -2.39
N LYS A 126 14.02 -3.12 -2.15
CA LYS A 126 14.51 -2.80 -0.80
C LYS A 126 13.95 -1.46 -0.34
N TYR A 127 13.58 -1.41 0.93
CA TYR A 127 12.97 -0.29 1.60
C TYR A 127 13.79 0.06 2.83
N THR A 128 14.17 1.32 2.97
CA THR A 128 14.75 1.90 4.18
C THR A 128 13.78 2.97 4.67
N ILE A 129 13.27 2.83 5.89
CA ILE A 129 12.27 3.75 6.45
C ILE A 129 12.77 4.28 7.79
N ASN A 130 13.09 5.57 7.84
CA ASN A 130 13.42 6.24 9.09
C ASN A 130 12.18 6.98 9.59
N THR A 131 11.83 6.80 10.85
CA THR A 131 10.76 7.56 11.50
C THR A 131 11.32 8.23 12.75
N CYS A 132 11.33 9.56 12.76
CA CYS A 132 11.74 10.36 13.91
C CYS A 132 10.48 10.84 14.63
N VAL A 133 10.39 10.57 15.94
CA VAL A 133 9.27 11.00 16.79
C VAL A 133 9.75 12.14 17.68
N GLU A 134 8.96 13.22 17.79
CA GLU A 134 9.30 14.35 18.66
C GLU A 134 9.12 13.97 20.15
N GLY A 135 10.18 14.07 20.96
CA GLY A 135 10.11 14.00 22.44
C GLY A 135 10.83 12.84 23.14
N GLU A 136 11.12 11.73 22.47
CA GLU A 136 11.94 10.63 23.01
C GLU A 136 12.85 10.04 21.93
N VAL A 137 13.97 9.44 22.36
CA VAL A 137 15.08 8.88 21.57
C VAL A 137 14.72 8.59 20.10
N ILE A 138 15.48 9.22 19.20
CA ILE A 138 15.49 9.04 17.75
C ILE A 138 15.62 7.53 17.46
N SER A 139 14.50 6.81 17.35
CA SER A 139 14.48 5.40 16.96
C SER A 139 14.39 5.32 15.44
N CYS A 140 15.49 5.71 14.79
CA CYS A 140 15.69 5.44 13.37
C CYS A 140 15.87 3.92 13.20
N SER A 141 14.86 3.22 12.69
CA SER A 141 15.02 1.85 12.22
C SER A 141 15.63 1.89 10.82
N THR A 142 16.96 1.95 10.75
CA THR A 142 17.70 2.19 9.50
C THR A 142 17.93 0.92 8.67
N GLN A 143 17.51 -0.26 9.13
CA GLN A 143 17.83 -1.50 8.42
C GLN A 143 16.99 -1.66 7.14
N PRO A 144 17.62 -1.80 5.97
CA PRO A 144 16.90 -2.06 4.73
C PRO A 144 16.17 -3.39 4.83
N PHE A 145 14.89 -3.41 4.46
CA PHE A 145 14.07 -4.61 4.42
C PHE A 145 13.38 -4.77 3.06
N THR A 146 12.90 -5.97 2.78
CA THR A 146 12.03 -6.27 1.64
C THR A 146 10.64 -6.59 2.18
N LEU A 147 9.57 -6.36 1.40
CA LEU A 147 8.20 -6.61 1.89
C LEU A 147 7.91 -8.10 2.09
N LEU A 148 8.60 -8.96 1.33
CA LEU A 148 8.56 -10.41 1.47
C LEU A 148 9.92 -10.91 1.94
N SER A 149 9.96 -11.60 3.08
CA SER A 149 11.16 -12.31 3.55
C SER A 149 11.35 -13.64 2.82
N GLN A 150 10.26 -14.28 2.39
CA GLN A 150 10.27 -15.49 1.57
C GLN A 150 9.15 -15.44 0.54
N ALA A 151 9.45 -15.96 -0.66
CA ALA A 151 8.50 -16.12 -1.74
C ALA A 151 8.89 -17.33 -2.59
N ASP A 152 8.08 -18.38 -2.55
CA ASP A 152 8.25 -19.59 -3.33
C ASP A 152 7.07 -19.79 -4.28
N PHE A 153 7.38 -20.00 -5.56
CA PHE A 153 6.41 -20.28 -6.61
C PHE A 153 6.55 -21.74 -7.06
N ASN A 154 5.66 -22.60 -6.57
CA ASN A 154 5.72 -24.03 -6.82
C ASN A 154 4.69 -24.44 -7.87
N ASN A 155 5.15 -24.62 -9.10
CA ASN A 155 4.33 -25.12 -10.20
C ASN A 155 4.46 -26.64 -10.33
N LYS A 156 3.56 -27.40 -9.71
CA LYS A 156 3.54 -28.86 -9.84
C LYS A 156 2.77 -29.25 -11.10
N ARG A 157 3.51 -29.75 -12.10
CA ARG A 157 2.94 -30.50 -13.22
C ARG A 157 2.87 -31.97 -12.81
N SER A 158 1.67 -32.53 -12.75
CA SER A 158 1.48 -33.94 -12.39
C SER A 158 0.92 -34.68 -13.60
N GLY A 159 1.77 -35.42 -14.34
CA GLY A 159 1.39 -36.35 -15.42
C GLY A 159 0.60 -35.77 -16.62
N GLN A 160 0.49 -36.56 -17.69
CA GLN A 160 -0.38 -36.23 -18.82
C GLN A 160 -1.86 -36.29 -18.37
N GLY A 161 -2.52 -35.12 -18.31
CA GLY A 161 -3.97 -35.01 -18.14
C GLY A 161 -4.45 -34.47 -16.79
N SER A 162 -3.58 -34.15 -15.81
CA SER A 162 -4.01 -33.55 -14.54
C SER A 162 -3.85 -32.03 -14.50
N ARG A 163 -4.67 -31.40 -13.66
CA ARG A 163 -4.75 -29.95 -13.46
C ARG A 163 -3.43 -29.43 -12.87
N ASN A 164 -2.81 -28.45 -13.52
CA ASN A 164 -1.64 -27.75 -12.96
C ASN A 164 -2.04 -27.14 -11.61
N ASN A 165 -1.45 -27.61 -10.51
CA ASN A 165 -1.62 -26.96 -9.21
C ASN A 165 -0.38 -26.09 -8.95
N THR A 166 -0.60 -24.78 -8.97
CA THR A 166 0.41 -23.80 -8.63
C THR A 166 0.15 -23.30 -7.22
N THR A 167 1.05 -23.63 -6.31
CA THR A 167 1.02 -23.17 -4.92
C THR A 167 2.06 -22.09 -4.74
N VAL A 168 1.67 -21.02 -4.06
CA VAL A 168 2.57 -19.92 -3.69
C VAL A 168 2.71 -19.93 -2.18
N THR A 169 3.96 -19.88 -1.69
CA THR A 169 4.27 -19.76 -0.26
C THR A 169 4.99 -18.44 -0.03
N ILE A 170 4.46 -17.61 0.87
CA ILE A 170 4.99 -16.29 1.18
C ILE A 170 5.16 -16.15 2.69
N THR A 171 6.26 -15.54 3.10
CA THR A 171 6.43 -15.02 4.46
C THR A 171 6.52 -13.50 4.36
N LEU A 172 5.60 -12.81 5.04
CA LEU A 172 5.65 -11.35 5.15
C LEU A 172 6.84 -10.94 6.02
N ASN A 173 7.37 -9.75 5.78
CA ASN A 173 8.35 -9.20 6.70
C ASN A 173 7.70 -8.80 8.05
N GLU A 174 8.54 -8.58 9.05
CA GLU A 174 8.10 -8.21 10.41
C GLU A 174 7.28 -6.93 10.44
N TRP A 175 7.59 -5.96 9.57
CA TRP A 175 6.87 -4.69 9.52
C TRP A 175 5.42 -4.85 9.07
N LEU A 176 5.16 -5.55 7.96
CA LEU A 176 3.79 -5.83 7.49
C LEU A 176 3.04 -6.72 8.48
N HIS A 177 3.73 -7.71 9.04
CA HIS A 177 3.17 -8.59 10.05
C HIS A 177 2.74 -7.82 11.31
N LYS A 178 3.59 -6.90 11.80
CA LYS A 178 3.29 -6.01 12.92
C LYS A 178 2.06 -5.15 12.64
N ALA A 179 1.91 -4.62 11.42
CA ALA A 179 0.73 -3.87 11.04
C ALA A 179 -0.56 -4.69 11.14
N ILE A 180 -0.50 -6.00 10.84
CA ILE A 180 -1.66 -6.90 10.94
C ILE A 180 -2.03 -7.16 12.40
N ILE A 181 -1.06 -7.54 13.25
CA ILE A 181 -1.32 -7.90 14.65
C ILE A 181 -1.74 -6.69 15.49
N THR A 182 -1.25 -5.49 15.15
CA THR A 182 -1.64 -4.22 15.81
C THR A 182 -2.93 -3.62 15.23
N SER A 183 -3.61 -4.33 14.31
CA SER A 183 -4.83 -3.88 13.65
C SER A 183 -4.70 -2.53 12.92
N GLN A 184 -3.50 -2.23 12.41
CA GLN A 184 -3.20 -1.04 11.59
C GLN A 184 -3.58 -1.27 10.11
N LEU A 185 -4.75 -1.86 9.89
CA LEU A 185 -5.28 -2.19 8.57
C LEU A 185 -6.55 -1.39 8.29
N LEU A 186 -6.72 -0.96 7.05
CA LEU A 186 -7.98 -0.46 6.54
C LEU A 186 -8.58 -1.48 5.58
N GLN A 187 -9.88 -1.67 5.72
CA GLN A 187 -10.64 -2.43 4.76
C GLN A 187 -10.84 -1.61 3.48
N LEU A 188 -10.69 -2.23 2.31
CA LEU A 188 -10.94 -1.65 0.99
C LEU A 188 -12.21 -2.24 0.38
N HIS A 189 -12.76 -1.57 -0.63
CA HIS A 189 -13.87 -2.08 -1.42
C HIS A 189 -13.39 -3.21 -2.37
N PRO A 190 -14.19 -4.27 -2.64
CA PRO A 190 -13.76 -5.37 -3.51
C PRO A 190 -13.43 -4.94 -4.94
N ASP A 191 -14.13 -3.93 -5.47
CA ASP A 191 -13.83 -3.36 -6.80
C ASP A 191 -12.50 -2.58 -6.86
N TYR A 192 -11.75 -2.47 -5.76
CA TYR A 192 -10.39 -1.91 -5.76
C TYR A 192 -9.50 -2.60 -6.81
N PHE A 193 -9.59 -3.92 -6.94
CA PHE A 193 -8.77 -4.68 -7.89
C PHE A 193 -9.10 -4.43 -9.36
N LYS A 194 -10.24 -3.78 -9.65
CA LYS A 194 -10.64 -3.40 -11.02
C LYS A 194 -10.08 -2.03 -11.43
N LEU A 195 -9.54 -1.26 -10.49
CA LEU A 195 -8.99 0.06 -10.75
C LEU A 195 -7.65 -0.04 -11.47
N ARG A 196 -7.38 0.93 -12.35
CA ARG A 196 -6.05 1.09 -12.99
C ARG A 196 -5.04 1.61 -11.95
N PRO A 197 -3.72 1.44 -12.14
CA PRO A 197 -2.69 1.86 -11.18
C PRO A 197 -2.87 3.27 -10.58
N PHE A 198 -3.09 4.27 -11.44
CA PHE A 198 -3.30 5.64 -11.01
C PHE A 198 -4.62 5.83 -10.23
N GLU A 199 -5.67 5.10 -10.63
CA GLU A 199 -6.97 5.09 -9.93
C GLU A 199 -6.86 4.40 -8.57
N LYS A 200 -6.10 3.30 -8.45
CA LYS A 200 -5.77 2.64 -7.18
C LYS A 200 -5.13 3.63 -6.24
N ARG A 201 -4.05 4.31 -6.66
CA ARG A 201 -3.36 5.29 -5.81
C ARG A 201 -4.29 6.43 -5.38
N THR A 202 -5.12 6.91 -6.29
CA THR A 202 -6.13 7.93 -5.99
C THR A 202 -7.15 7.42 -4.95
N TYR A 203 -7.62 6.18 -5.08
CA TYR A 203 -8.54 5.55 -4.12
C TYR A 203 -7.91 5.36 -2.75
N GLU A 204 -6.64 4.94 -2.66
CA GLU A 204 -5.93 4.74 -1.40
C GLU A 204 -5.88 6.03 -0.56
N LEU A 205 -5.53 7.14 -1.22
CA LEU A 205 -5.51 8.46 -0.59
C LEU A 205 -6.91 8.91 -0.19
N ALA A 206 -7.92 8.75 -1.07
CA ALA A 206 -9.31 9.04 -0.71
C ALA A 206 -9.76 8.22 0.50
N ARG A 207 -9.45 6.92 0.54
CA ARG A 207 -9.82 6.00 1.62
C ARG A 207 -9.22 6.43 2.95
N LYS A 208 -7.93 6.79 2.95
CA LYS A 208 -7.22 7.23 4.16
C LYS A 208 -7.68 8.60 4.64
N PHE A 209 -7.78 9.59 3.75
CA PHE A 209 -7.99 10.98 4.14
C PHE A 209 -9.48 11.37 4.26
N CYS A 210 -10.39 10.79 3.48
CA CYS A 210 -11.83 11.05 3.69
C CYS A 210 -12.35 10.40 4.97
N GLY A 211 -11.81 9.23 5.35
CA GLY A 211 -12.14 8.51 6.56
C GLY A 211 -13.61 8.61 6.98
N SER A 212 -13.82 9.08 8.22
CA SER A 212 -15.11 9.38 8.85
C SER A 212 -15.65 10.79 8.55
N GLN A 213 -14.80 11.74 8.16
CA GLN A 213 -15.19 13.14 7.88
C GLN A 213 -16.09 13.26 6.65
N GLY A 214 -16.01 12.29 5.74
CA GLY A 214 -16.88 12.19 4.57
C GLY A 214 -16.54 13.15 3.44
N THR A 215 -15.66 14.13 3.65
CA THR A 215 -15.10 15.00 2.60
C THR A 215 -13.71 15.47 3.02
N VAL A 216 -12.77 15.54 2.08
CA VAL A 216 -11.46 16.16 2.30
C VAL A 216 -11.07 16.98 1.07
N LEU A 217 -10.39 18.10 1.30
CA LEU A 217 -9.82 18.96 0.26
C LEU A 217 -8.29 18.89 0.36
N MET A 218 -7.63 18.62 -0.75
CA MET A 218 -6.18 18.47 -0.83
C MET A 218 -5.62 19.30 -1.99
N GLY A 219 -4.56 20.09 -1.75
CA GLY A 219 -3.86 20.79 -2.82
C GLY A 219 -3.17 19.82 -3.78
N LEU A 220 -3.09 20.18 -5.07
CA LEU A 220 -2.46 19.34 -6.09
C LEU A 220 -0.98 19.06 -5.79
N ASP A 221 -0.24 20.02 -5.23
CA ASP A 221 1.17 19.81 -4.85
C ASP A 221 1.32 18.68 -3.83
N LYS A 222 0.60 18.80 -2.70
CA LYS A 222 0.50 17.73 -1.68
C LYS A 222 0.13 16.38 -2.29
N MET A 223 -0.83 16.38 -3.21
CA MET A 223 -1.27 15.16 -3.85
C MET A 223 -0.16 14.54 -4.71
N VAL A 224 0.65 15.34 -5.41
CA VAL A 224 1.78 14.86 -6.22
C VAL A 224 2.82 14.16 -5.34
N ALA A 225 3.20 14.71 -4.18
CA ALA A 225 4.14 14.02 -3.29
C ALA A 225 3.60 12.67 -2.80
N TYR A 226 2.31 12.59 -2.45
CA TYR A 226 1.73 11.31 -2.07
C TYR A 226 1.64 10.31 -3.22
N PHE A 227 1.62 10.72 -4.49
CA PHE A 227 1.62 9.74 -5.59
C PHE A 227 2.97 9.04 -5.74
N GLY A 228 4.05 9.67 -5.27
CA GLY A 228 5.43 9.24 -5.47
C GLY A 228 5.75 8.86 -6.89
N SER A 229 5.23 9.67 -7.81
CA SER A 229 5.50 9.56 -9.24
C SER A 229 6.46 10.65 -9.66
N LYS A 230 7.43 10.30 -10.50
CA LYS A 230 8.32 11.27 -11.17
C LYS A 230 7.63 11.99 -12.35
N GLN A 231 6.35 11.70 -12.60
CA GLN A 231 5.61 12.35 -13.68
C GLN A 231 5.43 13.85 -13.41
N PRO A 232 5.50 14.69 -14.46
CA PRO A 232 5.21 16.12 -14.32
C PRO A 232 3.82 16.35 -13.73
N LYS A 233 3.70 17.32 -12.81
CA LYS A 233 2.44 17.74 -12.17
C LYS A 233 1.27 17.91 -13.15
N ARG A 234 1.54 18.39 -14.37
CA ARG A 234 0.53 18.54 -15.44
C ARG A 234 -0.10 17.22 -15.88
N HIS A 235 0.66 16.12 -15.91
CA HIS A 235 0.17 14.79 -16.29
C HIS A 235 -0.69 14.22 -15.16
N ILE A 236 -0.23 14.33 -13.90
CA ILE A 236 -1.00 13.94 -12.72
C ILE A 236 -2.35 14.68 -12.69
N LYS A 237 -2.34 16.00 -12.93
CA LYS A 237 -3.58 16.79 -13.03
C LYS A 237 -4.50 16.31 -14.15
N ALA A 238 -3.95 15.95 -15.32
CA ALA A 238 -4.74 15.47 -16.44
C ALA A 238 -5.41 14.12 -16.12
N GLU A 239 -4.68 13.17 -15.54
CA GLU A 239 -5.22 11.89 -15.08
C GLU A 239 -6.32 12.10 -14.02
N LEU A 240 -6.10 12.99 -13.04
CA LEU A 240 -7.12 13.31 -12.04
C LEU A 240 -8.38 13.91 -12.65
N LYS A 241 -8.25 14.72 -13.70
CA LYS A 241 -9.40 15.25 -14.44
C LYS A 241 -10.19 14.14 -15.15
N ILE A 242 -9.50 13.13 -15.70
CA ILE A 242 -10.14 11.96 -16.31
C ILE A 242 -10.91 11.16 -15.24
N ILE A 243 -10.31 10.94 -14.07
CA ILE A 243 -10.96 10.26 -12.94
C ILE A 243 -12.17 11.06 -12.45
N ALA A 244 -12.05 12.38 -12.30
CA ALA A 244 -13.18 13.25 -11.91
C ALA A 244 -14.32 13.28 -12.94
N THR A 245 -14.04 12.99 -14.21
CA THR A 245 -15.08 12.89 -15.23
C THR A 245 -15.77 11.52 -15.18
N ARG A 246 -15.00 10.44 -15.01
CA ARG A 246 -15.51 9.05 -15.06
C ARG A 246 -16.08 8.55 -13.72
N GLN A 247 -15.66 9.15 -12.60
CA GLN A 247 -15.96 8.72 -11.22
C GLN A 247 -15.78 7.21 -10.99
N PRO A 248 -14.62 6.61 -11.35
CA PRO A 248 -14.43 5.16 -11.27
C PRO A 248 -14.18 4.67 -9.83
N LEU A 249 -13.92 5.56 -8.88
CA LEU A 249 -13.52 5.20 -7.53
C LEU A 249 -14.73 4.64 -6.75
N PRO A 250 -14.67 3.40 -6.24
CA PRO A 250 -15.74 2.89 -5.40
C PRO A 250 -15.84 3.73 -4.13
N GLU A 251 -17.05 3.90 -3.58
CA GLU A 251 -17.35 4.68 -2.37
C GLU A 251 -17.05 6.19 -2.40
N TYR A 252 -16.24 6.68 -3.34
CA TYR A 252 -15.78 8.07 -3.38
C TYR A 252 -16.11 8.76 -4.71
N ASP A 253 -16.35 10.06 -4.64
CA ASP A 253 -16.39 10.96 -5.80
C ASP A 253 -15.24 11.97 -5.68
N ILE A 254 -14.69 12.39 -6.82
CA ILE A 254 -13.59 13.35 -6.90
C ILE A 254 -13.98 14.56 -7.74
N LYS A 255 -13.65 15.76 -7.27
CA LYS A 255 -13.79 17.02 -8.00
C LYS A 255 -12.50 17.82 -7.97
N LEU A 256 -12.17 18.45 -9.09
CA LEU A 256 -11.09 19.42 -9.15
C LEU A 256 -11.69 20.82 -9.00
N GLU A 257 -11.12 21.61 -8.10
CA GLU A 257 -11.57 22.96 -7.78
C GLU A 257 -10.42 23.95 -7.98
N SER A 258 -10.73 25.14 -8.48
CA SER A 258 -9.75 26.22 -8.54
C SER A 258 -9.55 26.80 -7.14
N GLY A 259 -8.31 26.85 -6.69
CA GLY A 259 -7.91 27.51 -5.45
C GLY A 259 -7.41 28.93 -5.68
N LYS A 260 -6.85 29.56 -4.64
CA LYS A 260 -6.22 30.89 -4.73
C LYS A 260 -4.98 30.82 -5.64
N ASN A 261 -4.63 31.94 -6.28
CA ASN A 261 -3.44 32.04 -7.16
C ASN A 261 -3.38 30.98 -8.27
N ASN A 262 -4.52 30.63 -8.86
CA ASN A 262 -4.62 29.62 -9.92
C ASN A 262 -4.15 28.20 -9.51
N SER A 263 -4.10 27.93 -8.19
CA SER A 263 -3.84 26.60 -7.66
C SER A 263 -5.01 25.66 -7.98
N THR A 264 -4.75 24.35 -7.94
CA THR A 264 -5.77 23.32 -8.13
C THR A 264 -5.89 22.51 -6.86
N ASN A 265 -7.11 22.41 -6.35
CA ASN A 265 -7.45 21.58 -5.22
C ASN A 265 -8.25 20.36 -5.70
N ILE A 266 -8.11 19.26 -4.98
CA ILE A 266 -8.80 18.00 -5.21
C ILE A 266 -9.69 17.78 -4.02
N ARG A 267 -11.00 17.78 -4.26
CA ARG A 267 -12.00 17.42 -3.27
C ARG A 267 -12.39 15.97 -3.46
N PHE A 268 -12.16 15.15 -2.44
CA PHE A 268 -12.73 13.83 -2.33
C PHE A 268 -13.97 13.89 -1.46
N MET A 269 -15.03 13.19 -1.86
CA MET A 269 -16.30 13.13 -1.15
C MET A 269 -16.74 11.69 -1.04
N ARG A 270 -17.32 11.32 0.09
CA ARG A 270 -18.02 10.05 0.29
C ARG A 270 -19.52 10.33 0.20
N PRO A 271 -20.19 10.04 -0.94
CA PRO A 271 -21.60 10.35 -1.10
C PRO A 271 -22.44 9.56 -0.10
N ARG A 272 -23.43 10.19 0.53
CA ARG A 272 -24.36 9.52 1.47
C ARG A 272 -25.09 8.32 0.85
N ASN A 273 -25.29 8.34 -0.47
CA ASN A 273 -26.04 7.32 -1.21
C ASN A 273 -25.18 6.12 -1.62
N LYS A 274 -23.84 6.23 -1.59
CA LYS A 274 -22.98 5.06 -1.76
C LYS A 274 -22.97 4.34 -0.40
N LYS A 275 -23.61 3.16 -0.33
CA LYS A 275 -23.56 2.29 0.84
C LYS A 275 -22.10 2.04 1.17
N SER A 276 -21.61 2.72 2.19
CA SER A 276 -20.29 2.44 2.66
C SER A 276 -20.32 1.21 3.51
N LEU A 277 -19.32 0.40 3.30
CA LEU A 277 -18.86 -0.58 4.24
C LEU A 277 -18.37 0.16 5.50
N ILE A 278 -19.29 0.51 6.41
CA ILE A 278 -18.95 1.03 7.73
C ILE A 278 -18.33 -0.15 8.47
N TYR A 279 -17.01 -0.15 8.55
CA TYR A 279 -16.29 -1.06 9.43
C TYR A 279 -15.50 -0.19 10.37
N GLU A 280 -15.67 -0.47 11.66
CA GLU A 280 -15.00 0.20 12.76
C GLU A 280 -13.52 0.38 12.40
N THR A 281 -13.13 1.62 12.07
CA THR A 281 -11.76 2.00 12.29
C THR A 281 -11.60 1.92 13.80
N MET A 282 -10.99 0.83 14.29
CA MET A 282 -10.55 0.83 15.69
C MET A 282 -9.69 2.08 15.86
N PRO A 283 -9.87 2.83 16.97
CA PRO A 283 -9.06 4.00 17.21
C PRO A 283 -7.60 3.59 17.10
N VAL A 284 -6.88 4.22 16.17
CA VAL A 284 -5.43 4.16 16.11
C VAL A 284 -4.97 4.73 17.45
N LYS A 285 -4.65 3.87 18.42
CA LYS A 285 -3.82 4.27 19.54
C LYS A 285 -2.44 4.50 18.92
N GLU A 286 -2.14 5.76 18.68
CA GLU A 286 -0.79 6.21 18.37
C GLU A 286 0.14 5.67 19.46
N ASN A 287 1.04 4.78 19.05
CA ASN A 287 2.29 4.42 19.70
C ASN A 287 2.99 3.43 18.78
N ILE A 288 3.65 3.94 17.75
CA ILE A 288 4.49 3.14 16.86
C ILE A 288 5.94 3.36 17.30
N VAL A 289 6.54 2.33 17.88
CA VAL A 289 8.00 2.20 18.03
C VAL A 289 8.42 0.99 17.18
N PRO A 290 9.25 1.11 16.14
CA PRO A 290 9.85 -0.04 15.47
C PRO A 290 11.04 -0.59 16.26
N ALA A 291 11.29 -1.89 16.11
CA ALA A 291 12.42 -2.58 16.72
C ALA A 291 13.75 -2.06 16.12
N THR A 292 14.73 -1.87 16.99
CA THR A 292 16.09 -1.41 16.69
C THR A 292 17.01 -2.61 16.42
N GLU A 293 17.88 -2.52 15.41
CA GLU A 293 19.23 -3.08 15.51
C GLU A 293 20.21 -2.39 14.53
N ASN A 294 21.30 -1.89 15.11
CA ASN A 294 22.57 -1.45 14.53
C ASN A 294 22.55 -0.30 13.50
N GLY A 295 22.83 0.90 14.02
CA GLY A 295 22.92 2.14 13.29
C GLY A 295 24.12 2.23 12.35
N GLN A 296 23.85 2.74 11.16
CA GLN A 296 24.75 3.58 10.37
C GLN A 296 23.89 4.55 9.57
N GLU A 297 24.24 5.83 9.62
CA GLU A 297 23.53 6.92 8.96
C GLU A 297 23.95 6.99 7.48
N ILE A 298 22.99 7.14 6.57
CA ILE A 298 23.23 7.30 5.13
C ILE A 298 22.65 8.67 4.74
N CYS A 299 23.44 9.52 4.08
CA CYS A 299 23.01 10.84 3.60
C CYS A 299 22.18 10.70 2.31
N TYR A 300 20.96 11.24 2.32
CA TYR A 300 19.95 11.06 1.25
C TYR A 300 19.41 12.38 0.68
N GLU A 301 20.07 13.51 0.95
CA GLU A 301 19.52 14.87 0.77
C GLU A 301 19.05 15.19 -0.67
N ASP A 302 19.61 14.56 -1.70
CA ASP A 302 19.25 14.82 -3.10
C ASP A 302 18.07 13.98 -3.62
N LEU A 303 17.52 13.06 -2.83
CA LEU A 303 16.52 12.08 -3.29
C LEU A 303 15.08 12.45 -2.92
N PHE A 304 14.88 13.45 -2.07
CA PHE A 304 13.60 13.71 -1.44
C PHE A 304 12.73 14.68 -2.24
N VAL A 305 11.42 14.40 -2.26
CA VAL A 305 10.39 15.34 -2.69
C VAL A 305 9.95 16.12 -1.46
N ASP A 306 10.29 17.41 -1.39
CA ASP A 306 9.83 18.31 -0.33
C ASP A 306 8.32 18.51 -0.41
N ASP A 307 7.60 18.36 0.70
CA ASP A 307 6.25 18.90 0.81
C ASP A 307 5.90 19.18 2.27
N ASP A 308 5.62 20.45 2.56
CA ASP A 308 5.06 20.91 3.84
C ASP A 308 3.59 21.39 3.69
N PRO A 309 2.57 20.59 4.05
CA PRO A 309 1.20 20.83 3.59
C PRO A 309 0.14 20.97 4.68
N TRP A 310 0.46 21.59 5.83
CA TRP A 310 -0.51 21.84 6.92
C TRP A 310 -0.88 23.32 7.14
N GLU A 311 -0.42 24.26 6.31
CA GLU A 311 -0.86 25.69 6.43
C GLU A 311 -2.31 25.95 5.98
N ALA A 312 -2.96 25.01 5.29
CA ALA A 312 -4.26 25.26 4.64
C ALA A 312 -5.49 24.71 5.39
N LEU A 313 -5.33 24.18 6.61
CA LEU A 313 -6.45 23.65 7.41
C LEU A 313 -6.70 24.38 8.74
N ASP A 314 -5.91 25.41 9.05
CA ASP A 314 -6.11 26.31 10.20
C ASP A 314 -6.61 27.72 9.80
N LYS A 315 -7.29 27.84 8.64
CA LYS A 315 -8.07 29.03 8.26
C LYS A 315 -9.40 28.66 7.63
#